data_AF-A0A968YGB0-F1
#
_entry.id   AF-A0A968YGB0-F1
#
_cell.length_a   1.000
_cell.length_b   1.000
_cell.length_c   1.000
_cell.angle_alpha   90.00
_cell.angle_beta   90.00
_cell.angle_gamma   90.00
#
_symmetry.space_group_name_H-M   'P 1'
#
loop_
_entity.id
_entity.type
_entity.pdbx_description
1 polymer ?
#
loop_
_entity_poly.entity_id
_entity_poly.type
_entity_poly.pdbx_seq_one_letter_code
_entity_poly.pdbx_strand_id
1 'polypeptide(L)'
;SIAKPAGTNVPAVGSIGLLSPGGDRIITGSFGPANETAAKAMDRLRSQFTLLLANRLLQMLRNTDTSSLAVDVNVTPMGAKGAPIATVGTSRNRSASNRGNTRSAASSPPLTQSIKIGSKVQVKVTNQHDKPLYTAILGIGTSGELVVLFPSDWNVPTDASLVSSKESILIPRSGVDKFEFQIDGPPGAIQVMVLASVEPLRNAMKGLQQIASQRGMRSGALLLEGEAASAVEGLLGGLDVNTRGSFKINSTEHKAIANNQLAAISVALEVVE
;
A
#
# COMPACT_ATOMS: atom_id res chain seq x y z
N SER A 1 -14.96 42.83 -9.89
CA SER A 1 -14.63 41.72 -8.98
C SER A 1 -14.15 40.53 -9.79
N ILE A 2 -12.86 40.23 -9.73
CA ILE A 2 -12.27 39.07 -10.42
C ILE A 2 -12.34 37.90 -9.43
N ALA A 3 -13.01 36.82 -9.84
CA ALA A 3 -13.13 35.60 -9.05
C ALA A 3 -11.74 34.97 -8.84
N LYS A 4 -11.42 34.69 -7.58
CA LYS A 4 -10.20 34.01 -7.14
C LYS A 4 -10.28 32.54 -7.59
N PRO A 5 -9.28 31.98 -8.29
CA PRO A 5 -9.27 30.56 -8.61
C PRO A 5 -9.16 29.75 -7.32
N ALA A 6 -10.07 28.79 -7.14
CA ALA A 6 -9.97 27.77 -6.10
C ALA A 6 -8.88 26.76 -6.50
N GLY A 7 -7.94 26.44 -5.60
CA GLY A 7 -7.11 25.23 -5.76
C GLY A 7 -5.67 25.29 -5.26
N THR A 8 -5.02 26.46 -5.16
CA THR A 8 -3.67 26.53 -4.55
C THR A 8 -3.80 26.88 -3.07
N ASN A 9 -3.87 25.84 -2.24
CA ASN A 9 -3.82 25.97 -0.78
C ASN A 9 -2.39 26.32 -0.35
N VAL A 10 -1.95 27.53 -0.70
CA VAL A 10 -0.62 28.05 -0.33
C VAL A 10 -0.63 28.31 1.18
N PRO A 11 0.31 27.71 1.93
CA PRO A 11 0.38 27.90 3.37
C PRO A 11 0.61 29.37 3.72
N ALA A 12 0.09 29.78 4.87
CA ALA A 12 0.32 31.14 5.37
C ALA A 12 1.81 31.39 5.59
N VAL A 13 2.28 32.61 5.28
CA VAL A 13 3.68 32.99 5.56
C VAL A 13 3.95 32.83 7.06
N GLY A 14 5.06 32.16 7.39
CA GLY A 14 5.41 31.84 8.77
C GLY A 14 4.67 30.63 9.36
N SER A 15 3.96 29.84 8.55
CA SER A 15 3.41 28.54 8.98
C SER A 15 4.44 27.42 8.88
N ILE A 16 4.32 26.41 9.74
CA ILE A 16 5.18 25.22 9.76
C ILE A 16 4.37 24.02 9.25
N GLY A 17 4.97 23.24 8.35
CA GLY A 17 4.37 22.03 7.79
C GLY A 17 5.41 21.14 7.11
N LEU A 18 4.95 20.06 6.50
CA LEU A 18 5.81 19.07 5.85
C LEU A 18 5.72 19.18 4.34
N LEU A 19 6.86 18.93 3.69
CA LEU A 19 7.00 18.88 2.25
C LEU A 19 7.33 17.46 1.79
N SER A 20 7.07 17.17 0.52
CA SER A 20 7.60 15.99 -0.16
C SER A 20 9.13 15.96 -0.08
N PRO A 21 9.77 14.80 -0.27
CA PRO A 21 11.23 14.70 -0.31
C PRO A 21 11.89 15.62 -1.37
N GLY A 22 11.16 15.96 -2.45
CA GLY A 22 11.62 16.87 -3.49
C GLY A 22 11.44 18.36 -3.15
N GLY A 23 10.73 18.70 -2.08
CA GLY A 23 10.42 20.07 -1.69
C GLY A 23 9.44 20.80 -2.61
N ASP A 24 8.93 20.12 -3.64
CA ASP A 24 8.06 20.65 -4.68
C ASP A 24 6.57 20.61 -4.31
N ARG A 25 6.22 19.80 -3.30
CA ARG A 25 4.83 19.56 -2.90
C ARG A 25 4.66 19.62 -1.41
N ILE A 26 3.50 20.11 -1.00
CA ILE A 26 3.07 20.15 0.39
C ILE A 26 2.41 18.83 0.74
N ILE A 27 2.73 18.28 1.92
CA ILE A 27 1.96 17.17 2.48
C ILE A 27 0.63 17.74 2.98
N THR A 28 -0.47 17.26 2.43
CA THR A 28 -1.83 17.68 2.78
C THR A 28 -2.08 17.59 4.29
N GLY A 29 -2.71 18.62 4.86
CA GLY A 29 -3.06 18.66 6.28
C GLY A 29 -1.87 18.89 7.22
N SER A 30 -0.65 19.02 6.71
CA SER A 30 0.54 19.21 7.55
C SER A 30 0.81 20.65 7.97
N PHE A 31 0.31 21.66 7.25
CA PHE A 31 0.58 23.07 7.58
C PHE A 31 -0.37 23.60 8.67
N GLY A 32 0.22 24.28 9.64
CA GLY A 32 -0.48 24.87 10.78
C GLY A 32 -0.76 26.37 10.61
N PRO A 33 -1.19 27.05 11.69
CA PRO A 33 -1.38 28.49 11.68
C PRO A 33 -0.05 29.25 11.51
N ALA A 34 -0.14 30.49 11.04
CA ALA A 34 1.02 31.38 10.95
C ALA A 34 1.62 31.67 12.34
N ASN A 35 2.94 31.74 12.41
CA ASN A 35 3.71 32.03 13.62
C ASN A 35 3.52 31.00 14.76
N GLU A 36 3.11 29.77 14.42
CA GLU A 36 3.16 28.64 15.36
C GLU A 36 4.60 28.40 15.82
N THR A 37 4.81 28.09 17.10
CA THR A 37 6.14 27.73 17.60
C THR A 37 6.52 26.33 17.12
N ALA A 38 7.83 26.07 16.93
CA ALA A 38 8.30 24.75 16.51
C ALA A 38 7.84 23.63 17.46
N ALA A 39 7.78 23.88 18.77
CA ALA A 39 7.29 22.91 19.75
C ALA A 39 5.82 22.55 19.52
N LYS A 40 4.94 23.55 19.31
CA LYS A 40 3.52 23.30 19.02
C LYS A 40 3.32 22.58 17.68
N ALA A 41 4.10 22.95 16.67
CA ALA A 41 4.08 22.28 15.38
C ALA A 41 4.49 20.80 15.52
N MET A 42 5.49 20.49 16.36
CA MET A 42 5.91 19.11 16.62
C MET A 42 4.83 18.27 17.30
N ASP A 43 4.15 18.82 18.30
CA ASP A 43 3.05 18.13 18.98
C ASP A 43 1.91 17.82 18.01
N ARG A 44 1.54 18.79 17.17
CA ARG A 44 0.52 18.63 16.12
C ARG A 44 0.93 17.61 15.05
N LEU A 45 2.18 17.65 14.60
CA LEU A 45 2.70 16.79 13.53
C LEU A 45 3.06 15.38 14.00
N ARG A 46 3.03 15.08 15.30
CA ARG A 46 3.41 13.78 15.84
C ARG A 46 2.65 12.61 15.17
N SER A 47 1.34 12.75 14.98
CA SER A 47 0.54 11.72 14.28
C SER A 47 1.00 11.55 12.82
N GLN A 48 1.28 12.67 12.14
CA GLN A 48 1.77 12.69 10.77
C GLN A 48 3.13 11.99 10.64
N PHE A 49 4.08 12.26 11.54
CA PHE A 49 5.37 11.56 11.56
C PHE A 49 5.22 10.06 11.81
N THR A 50 4.28 9.68 12.67
CA THR A 50 3.97 8.27 12.96
C THR A 50 3.45 7.55 11.71
N LEU A 51 2.57 8.19 10.95
CA LEU A 51 2.07 7.68 9.66
C LEU A 51 3.17 7.56 8.61
N LEU A 52 3.98 8.62 8.45
CA LEU A 52 5.10 8.61 7.49
C LEU A 52 6.15 7.56 7.84
N LEU A 53 6.43 7.35 9.12
CA LEU A 53 7.31 6.28 9.58
C LEU A 53 6.72 4.91 9.27
N ALA A 54 5.44 4.68 9.59
CA ALA A 54 4.74 3.43 9.26
C ALA A 54 4.82 3.12 7.76
N ASN A 55 4.58 4.14 6.92
CA ASN A 55 4.72 4.02 5.48
C ASN A 55 6.17 3.71 5.07
N ARG A 56 7.16 4.40 5.65
CA ARG A 56 8.58 4.11 5.39
C ARG A 56 8.95 2.67 5.72
N LEU A 57 8.47 2.15 6.86
CA LEU A 57 8.67 0.77 7.28
C LEU A 57 8.07 -0.23 6.26
N LEU A 58 6.86 0.03 5.76
CA LEU A 58 6.24 -0.79 4.70
C LEU A 58 7.03 -0.72 3.40
N GLN A 59 7.56 0.45 3.04
CA GLN A 59 8.37 0.59 1.84
C GLN A 59 9.70 -0.17 1.92
N MET A 60 10.23 -0.41 3.12
CA MET A 60 11.40 -1.27 3.30
C MET A 60 11.09 -2.75 3.08
N LEU A 61 9.84 -3.19 3.16
CA LEU A 61 9.45 -4.56 2.82
C LEU A 61 9.56 -4.85 1.33
N ARG A 62 9.51 -3.81 0.48
CA ARG A 62 9.43 -3.95 -0.97
C ARG A 62 10.61 -4.77 -1.49
N ASN A 63 10.29 -5.93 -2.04
CA ASN A 63 11.27 -6.89 -2.54
C ASN A 63 10.91 -7.39 -3.94
N THR A 64 10.21 -6.58 -4.74
CA THR A 64 9.76 -6.90 -6.10
C THR A 64 10.88 -7.47 -6.99
N ASP A 65 12.10 -6.97 -6.87
CA ASP A 65 13.22 -7.40 -7.72
C ASP A 65 13.95 -8.65 -7.18
N THR A 66 13.80 -8.97 -5.90
CA THR A 66 14.56 -10.02 -5.21
C THR A 66 13.71 -11.20 -4.73
N SER A 67 12.38 -11.05 -4.66
CA SER A 67 11.47 -12.12 -4.29
C SER A 67 11.48 -13.24 -5.32
N SER A 68 11.49 -14.48 -4.84
CA SER A 68 11.32 -15.65 -5.70
C SER A 68 9.85 -16.03 -5.86
N LEU A 69 8.89 -15.33 -5.23
CA LEU A 69 7.48 -15.56 -5.50
C LEU A 69 7.08 -14.87 -6.81
N ALA A 70 6.38 -15.58 -7.70
CA ALA A 70 5.98 -15.04 -9.00
C ALA A 70 4.59 -14.43 -8.87
N VAL A 71 4.52 -13.09 -8.75
CA VAL A 71 3.26 -12.35 -8.56
C VAL A 71 3.23 -11.15 -9.51
N ASP A 72 2.07 -10.91 -10.10
CA ASP A 72 1.76 -9.71 -10.89
C ASP A 72 0.65 -8.89 -10.23
N VAL A 73 0.79 -7.58 -10.25
CA VAL A 73 -0.20 -6.62 -9.78
C VAL A 73 -0.54 -5.69 -10.94
N ASN A 74 -1.83 -5.55 -11.22
CA ASN A 74 -2.35 -4.63 -12.21
C ASN A 74 -3.38 -3.73 -11.55
N VAL A 75 -3.26 -2.42 -11.76
CA VAL A 75 -4.29 -1.46 -11.36
C VAL A 75 -5.02 -1.02 -12.63
N THR A 76 -6.35 -1.09 -12.60
CA THR A 76 -7.23 -0.77 -13.74
C THR A 76 -8.38 0.13 -13.30
N PRO A 77 -8.79 1.13 -14.09
CA PRO A 77 -10.01 1.89 -13.84
C PRO A 77 -11.25 0.98 -13.88
N MET A 78 -12.21 1.18 -12.98
CA MET A 78 -13.49 0.48 -13.00
C MET A 78 -14.39 1.08 -14.10
N GLY A 79 -15.05 0.21 -14.88
CA GLY A 79 -16.08 0.62 -15.85
C GLY A 79 -15.58 0.96 -17.27
N ALA A 80 -14.27 1.11 -17.48
CA ALA A 80 -13.69 1.23 -18.82
C ALA A 80 -13.11 -0.12 -19.27
N LYS A 81 -13.28 -0.48 -20.55
CA LYS A 81 -12.47 -1.52 -21.24
C LYS A 81 -11.02 -1.00 -21.45
N GLY A 82 -10.44 -0.41 -20.41
CA GLY A 82 -9.17 0.29 -20.45
C GLY A 82 -7.99 -0.63 -20.18
N ALA A 83 -6.85 -0.29 -20.78
CA ALA A 83 -5.55 -0.87 -20.42
C ALA A 83 -5.24 -0.61 -18.93
N PRO A 84 -4.41 -1.45 -18.28
CA PRO A 84 -3.95 -1.18 -16.93
C PRO A 84 -3.23 0.16 -16.86
N ILE A 85 -3.58 0.98 -15.86
CA ILE A 85 -2.92 2.26 -15.59
C ILE A 85 -1.54 2.05 -14.95
N ALA A 86 -1.34 0.90 -14.31
CA ALA A 86 -0.05 0.46 -13.81
C ALA A 86 0.00 -1.08 -13.75
N THR A 87 1.15 -1.64 -14.13
CA THR A 87 1.46 -3.06 -14.01
C THR A 87 2.83 -3.23 -13.37
N VAL A 88 2.91 -3.99 -12.29
CA VAL A 88 4.16 -4.31 -11.59
C VAL A 88 4.19 -5.79 -11.28
N GLY A 89 5.28 -6.46 -11.64
CA GLY A 89 5.49 -7.87 -11.37
C GLY A 89 6.87 -8.13 -10.77
N THR A 90 6.96 -9.21 -10.00
CA THR A 90 8.25 -9.71 -9.48
C THR A 90 9.22 -10.08 -10.60
N SER A 91 10.53 -9.99 -10.35
CA SER A 91 11.57 -10.30 -11.35
C SER A 91 11.45 -11.71 -11.92
N ARG A 92 11.03 -12.69 -11.11
CA ARG A 92 10.80 -14.08 -11.55
C ARG A 92 9.79 -14.18 -12.70
N ASN A 93 8.77 -13.32 -12.71
CA ASN A 93 7.80 -13.31 -13.80
C ASN A 93 8.27 -12.47 -15.01
N ARG A 94 9.04 -11.38 -14.78
CA ARG A 94 9.68 -10.62 -15.87
C ARG A 94 10.65 -11.47 -16.69
N SER A 95 11.34 -12.42 -16.07
CA SER A 95 12.20 -13.38 -16.78
C SER A 95 11.42 -14.47 -17.52
N ALA A 96 10.20 -14.81 -17.09
CA ALA A 96 9.35 -15.80 -17.75
C ALA A 96 8.66 -15.23 -19.01
N SER A 97 8.25 -13.95 -18.99
CA SER A 97 7.64 -13.29 -20.17
C SER A 97 8.65 -13.03 -21.30
N ASN A 98 9.96 -13.14 -21.03
CA ASN A 98 11.02 -12.86 -22.00
C ASN A 98 11.42 -14.07 -22.86
N ARG A 99 10.71 -15.21 -22.78
CA ARG A 99 10.98 -16.41 -23.61
C ARG A 99 10.25 -16.42 -24.96
N GLY A 100 9.49 -15.38 -25.29
CA GLY A 100 8.63 -15.37 -26.48
C GLY A 100 8.85 -14.23 -27.48
N ASN A 101 9.38 -13.06 -27.10
CA ASN A 101 9.50 -11.93 -28.03
C ASN A 101 10.81 -11.17 -27.82
N THR A 102 11.64 -11.17 -28.86
CA THR A 102 12.79 -10.26 -29.00
C THR A 102 12.30 -8.81 -29.00
N ARG A 103 12.99 -7.94 -28.24
CA ARG A 103 12.81 -6.48 -28.03
C ARG A 103 11.92 -6.08 -26.86
N SER A 104 12.51 -6.08 -25.66
CA SER A 104 12.64 -4.86 -24.83
C SER A 104 13.49 -5.17 -23.61
N ALA A 105 14.82 -5.09 -23.78
CA ALA A 105 15.71 -4.73 -22.69
C ALA A 105 15.53 -3.23 -22.46
N ALA A 106 14.53 -2.87 -21.67
CA ALA A 106 14.45 -1.57 -21.03
C ALA A 106 13.78 -1.78 -19.69
N SER A 107 14.46 -1.36 -18.63
CA SER A 107 13.84 -0.94 -17.39
C SER A 107 12.76 0.10 -17.71
N SER A 108 11.57 -0.32 -18.13
CA SER A 108 10.44 0.59 -18.19
C SER A 108 10.15 0.95 -16.73
N PRO A 109 10.22 2.24 -16.36
CA PRO A 109 9.65 2.70 -15.10
C PRO A 109 8.21 2.18 -15.02
N PRO A 110 7.65 1.93 -13.84
CA PRO A 110 6.20 1.71 -13.76
C PRO A 110 5.55 2.82 -14.57
N LEU A 111 4.74 2.45 -15.57
CA LEU A 111 3.85 3.39 -16.25
C LEU A 111 3.01 3.99 -15.14
N THR A 112 3.43 5.15 -14.65
CA THR A 112 2.72 5.88 -13.60
C THR A 112 1.82 6.80 -14.39
N GLN A 113 0.77 6.24 -15.00
CA GLN A 113 -0.22 7.05 -15.68
C GLN A 113 -1.00 7.83 -14.62
N SER A 114 -1.23 9.10 -14.91
CA SER A 114 -1.99 9.98 -14.03
C SER A 114 -3.44 9.50 -13.92
N ILE A 115 -3.99 9.49 -12.72
CA ILE A 115 -5.39 9.15 -12.45
C ILE A 115 -6.13 10.39 -11.94
N LYS A 116 -7.34 10.61 -12.46
CA LYS A 116 -8.16 11.75 -12.02
C LYS A 116 -8.83 11.50 -10.68
N ILE A 117 -8.96 12.54 -9.87
CA ILE A 117 -9.79 12.52 -8.67
C ILE A 117 -11.21 12.03 -9.01
N GLY A 118 -11.81 11.22 -8.13
CA GLY A 118 -13.12 10.59 -8.31
C GLY A 118 -13.10 9.34 -9.20
N SER A 119 -11.95 8.99 -9.79
CA SER A 119 -11.82 7.73 -10.53
C SER A 119 -11.94 6.54 -9.58
N LYS A 120 -12.69 5.53 -9.99
CA LYS A 120 -12.76 4.24 -9.29
C LYS A 120 -11.75 3.28 -9.91
N VAL A 121 -11.02 2.53 -9.08
CA VAL A 121 -10.00 1.58 -9.53
C VAL A 121 -10.23 0.19 -8.95
N GLN A 122 -9.68 -0.80 -9.64
CA GLN A 122 -9.56 -2.17 -9.19
C GLN A 122 -8.10 -2.59 -9.23
N VAL A 123 -7.73 -3.39 -8.24
CA VAL A 123 -6.41 -4.03 -8.11
C VAL A 123 -6.60 -5.49 -8.43
N LYS A 124 -5.99 -5.95 -9.53
CA LYS A 124 -5.90 -7.35 -9.89
C LYS A 124 -4.55 -7.90 -9.44
N VAL A 125 -4.57 -8.88 -8.55
CA VAL A 125 -3.38 -9.63 -8.13
C VAL A 125 -3.43 -11.01 -8.78
N THR A 126 -2.41 -11.37 -9.56
CA THR A 126 -2.29 -12.68 -10.21
C THR A 126 -1.18 -13.48 -9.54
N ASN A 127 -1.51 -14.66 -9.03
CA ASN A 127 -0.54 -15.58 -8.50
C ASN A 127 0.06 -16.43 -9.64
N GLN A 128 1.25 -16.08 -10.10
CA GLN A 128 1.99 -16.86 -11.10
C GLN A 128 2.90 -17.92 -10.48
N HIS A 129 2.88 -18.10 -9.16
CA HIS A 129 3.60 -19.16 -8.49
C HIS A 129 2.91 -20.52 -8.73
N ASP A 130 3.59 -21.61 -8.39
CA ASP A 130 3.07 -22.99 -8.47
C ASP A 130 2.28 -23.43 -7.22
N LYS A 131 2.16 -22.54 -6.23
CA LYS A 131 1.53 -22.79 -4.94
C LYS A 131 0.53 -21.67 -4.64
N PRO A 132 -0.53 -21.95 -3.87
CA PRO A 132 -1.42 -20.91 -3.41
C PRO A 132 -0.69 -19.91 -2.52
N LEU A 133 -1.07 -18.63 -2.59
CA LEU A 133 -0.46 -17.53 -1.83
C LEU A 133 -1.51 -16.74 -1.07
N TYR A 134 -1.26 -16.45 0.20
CA TYR A 134 -2.04 -15.52 1.01
C TYR A 134 -1.74 -14.09 0.57
N THR A 135 -2.78 -13.31 0.28
CA THR A 135 -2.66 -11.96 -0.28
C THR A 135 -3.28 -10.91 0.64
N ALA A 136 -2.59 -9.80 0.86
CA ALA A 136 -3.14 -8.60 1.48
C ALA A 136 -2.88 -7.37 0.60
N ILE A 137 -3.81 -6.42 0.60
CA ILE A 137 -3.72 -5.19 -0.19
C ILE A 137 -3.94 -3.99 0.73
N LEU A 138 -3.01 -3.05 0.69
CA LEU A 138 -3.02 -1.80 1.45
C LEU A 138 -3.03 -0.63 0.48
N GLY A 139 -3.89 0.36 0.71
CA GLY A 139 -3.83 1.68 0.11
C GLY A 139 -3.07 2.64 1.02
N ILE A 140 -2.28 3.52 0.43
CA ILE A 140 -1.53 4.56 1.13
C ILE A 140 -1.78 5.87 0.41
N GLY A 141 -2.40 6.82 1.08
CA GLY A 141 -2.79 8.08 0.45
C GLY A 141 -1.74 9.18 0.55
N THR A 142 -2.11 10.38 0.09
CA THR A 142 -1.17 11.49 -0.12
C THR A 142 -0.66 12.12 1.17
N SER A 143 -1.40 11.96 2.27
CA SER A 143 -0.96 12.32 3.62
C SER A 143 -0.30 11.15 4.36
N GLY A 144 -0.07 10.01 3.69
CA GLY A 144 0.49 8.82 4.30
C GLY A 144 -0.50 8.04 5.17
N GLU A 145 -1.79 8.39 5.08
CA GLU A 145 -2.87 7.61 5.65
C GLU A 145 -2.85 6.19 5.09
N LEU A 146 -3.07 5.21 5.95
CA LEU A 146 -3.03 3.81 5.57
C LEU A 146 -4.43 3.21 5.62
N VAL A 147 -4.81 2.54 4.54
CA VAL A 147 -6.10 1.89 4.38
C VAL A 147 -5.88 0.41 4.08
N VAL A 148 -6.44 -0.49 4.87
CA VAL A 148 -6.46 -1.92 4.50
C VAL A 148 -7.62 -2.16 3.53
N LEU A 149 -7.30 -2.54 2.30
CA LEU A 149 -8.28 -2.81 1.24
C LEU A 149 -8.66 -4.30 1.17
N PHE A 150 -7.71 -5.20 1.49
CA PHE A 150 -7.94 -6.64 1.50
C PHE A 150 -7.02 -7.35 2.51
N PRO A 151 -7.52 -8.35 3.27
CA PRO A 151 -8.92 -8.74 3.37
C PRO A 151 -9.79 -7.63 3.98
N SER A 152 -11.00 -7.47 3.45
CA SER A 152 -11.96 -6.45 3.88
C SER A 152 -12.91 -6.97 4.96
N ASP A 153 -13.08 -8.28 5.08
CA ASP A 153 -13.83 -8.92 6.16
C ASP A 153 -12.83 -9.46 7.19
N TRP A 154 -12.98 -9.00 8.43
CA TRP A 154 -12.04 -9.26 9.51
C TRP A 154 -12.39 -10.52 10.31
N ASN A 155 -13.56 -11.12 10.04
CA ASN A 155 -14.08 -12.30 10.72
C ASN A 155 -14.05 -13.58 9.86
N VAL A 156 -13.74 -13.47 8.57
CA VAL A 156 -13.60 -14.65 7.70
C VAL A 156 -12.35 -15.48 8.01
N PRO A 157 -12.39 -16.80 7.70
CA PRO A 157 -11.23 -17.67 7.81
C PRO A 157 -10.02 -17.14 7.02
N THR A 158 -8.82 -17.46 7.49
CA THR A 158 -7.54 -17.07 6.87
C THR A 158 -7.49 -17.34 5.36
N ASP A 159 -8.10 -18.45 4.93
CA ASP A 159 -8.12 -18.94 3.56
C ASP A 159 -8.91 -18.04 2.62
N ALA A 160 -9.73 -17.12 3.14
CA ALA A 160 -10.44 -16.12 2.33
C ALA A 160 -9.47 -15.14 1.63
N SER A 161 -8.22 -15.07 2.09
CA SER A 161 -7.15 -14.30 1.45
C SER A 161 -6.24 -15.12 0.55
N LEU A 162 -6.52 -16.42 0.38
CA LEU A 162 -5.73 -17.34 -0.42
C LEU A 162 -6.07 -17.19 -1.91
N VAL A 163 -5.05 -17.00 -2.74
CA VAL A 163 -5.16 -16.99 -4.20
C VAL A 163 -4.48 -18.23 -4.75
N SER A 164 -5.22 -19.10 -5.42
CA SER A 164 -4.68 -20.36 -5.92
C SER A 164 -3.59 -20.14 -6.97
N SER A 165 -2.78 -21.18 -7.20
CA SER A 165 -1.77 -21.17 -8.26
C SER A 165 -2.41 -20.85 -9.61
N LYS A 166 -1.83 -19.89 -10.34
CA LYS A 166 -2.28 -19.40 -11.66
C LYS A 166 -3.63 -18.69 -11.67
N GLU A 167 -4.21 -18.41 -10.51
CA GLU A 167 -5.44 -17.65 -10.39
C GLU A 167 -5.19 -16.16 -10.14
N SER A 168 -6.26 -15.37 -10.26
CA SER A 168 -6.23 -13.95 -9.96
C SER A 168 -7.38 -13.58 -9.03
N ILE A 169 -7.15 -12.58 -8.19
CA ILE A 169 -8.18 -11.90 -7.42
C ILE A 169 -8.29 -10.44 -7.87
N LEU A 170 -9.51 -9.92 -7.92
CA LEU A 170 -9.84 -8.54 -8.27
C LEU A 170 -10.47 -7.86 -7.07
N ILE A 171 -9.84 -6.79 -6.56
CA ILE A 171 -10.30 -6.04 -5.39
C ILE A 171 -10.58 -4.58 -5.77
N PRO A 172 -11.73 -3.98 -5.40
CA PRO A 172 -12.86 -4.63 -4.72
C PRO A 172 -13.60 -5.63 -5.63
N ARG A 173 -14.09 -6.73 -5.03
CA ARG A 173 -14.95 -7.73 -5.68
C ARG A 173 -16.36 -7.20 -5.79
N SER A 174 -16.82 -7.00 -7.02
CA SER A 174 -18.18 -6.53 -7.31
C SER A 174 -19.22 -7.42 -6.64
N GLY A 175 -20.14 -6.83 -5.87
CA GLY A 175 -21.22 -7.53 -5.17
C GLY A 175 -20.81 -8.30 -3.92
N VAL A 176 -19.53 -8.35 -3.55
CA VAL A 176 -19.03 -9.04 -2.34
C VAL A 176 -18.43 -8.04 -1.36
N ASP A 177 -17.49 -7.22 -1.83
CA ASP A 177 -16.84 -6.22 -0.99
C ASP A 177 -17.75 -4.99 -0.86
N LYS A 178 -18.00 -4.54 0.39
CA LYS A 178 -18.90 -3.41 0.70
C LYS A 178 -18.21 -2.04 0.59
N PHE A 179 -17.19 -1.93 -0.24
CA PHE A 179 -16.46 -0.71 -0.48
C PHE A 179 -16.10 -0.58 -1.95
N GLU A 180 -15.94 0.66 -2.41
CA GLU A 180 -15.35 0.96 -3.70
C GLU A 180 -13.98 1.59 -3.46
N PHE A 181 -12.98 1.25 -4.28
CA PHE A 181 -11.70 1.94 -4.22
C PHE A 181 -11.77 3.16 -5.14
N GLN A 182 -12.28 4.25 -4.58
CA GLN A 182 -12.33 5.55 -5.24
C GLN A 182 -11.10 6.37 -4.86
N ILE A 183 -10.50 7.03 -5.85
CA ILE A 183 -9.41 7.97 -5.63
C ILE A 183 -10.00 9.28 -5.13
N ASP A 184 -10.05 9.40 -3.82
CA ASP A 184 -10.48 10.60 -3.11
C ASP A 184 -9.26 11.27 -2.45
N GLY A 185 -9.35 12.59 -2.26
CA GLY A 185 -8.27 13.39 -1.70
C GLY A 185 -7.59 14.29 -2.73
N PRO A 186 -6.65 15.13 -2.28
CA PRO A 186 -6.01 16.11 -3.15
C PRO A 186 -5.03 15.46 -4.15
N PRO A 187 -4.67 16.17 -5.22
CA PRO A 187 -3.65 15.73 -6.16
C PRO A 187 -2.34 15.36 -5.45
N GLY A 188 -1.69 14.29 -5.89
CA GLY A 188 -0.47 13.79 -5.28
C GLY A 188 -0.22 12.30 -5.53
N ALA A 189 0.90 11.81 -5.03
CA ALA A 189 1.25 10.40 -5.17
C ALA A 189 0.53 9.56 -4.11
N ILE A 190 -0.21 8.54 -4.57
CA ILE A 190 -0.76 7.48 -3.73
C ILE A 190 -0.08 6.15 -4.07
N GLN A 191 -0.20 5.17 -3.18
CA GLN A 191 0.41 3.87 -3.38
C GLN A 191 -0.57 2.75 -3.05
N VAL A 192 -0.47 1.66 -3.80
CA VAL A 192 -1.09 0.37 -3.51
C VAL A 192 0.02 -0.61 -3.20
N MET A 193 0.06 -1.12 -1.99
CA MET A 193 1.00 -2.16 -1.55
C MET A 193 0.28 -3.50 -1.53
N VAL A 194 0.84 -4.49 -2.23
CA VAL A 194 0.37 -5.88 -2.23
C VAL A 194 1.40 -6.75 -1.53
N LEU A 195 0.95 -7.50 -0.53
CA LEU A 195 1.74 -8.52 0.16
C LEU A 195 1.23 -9.89 -0.27
N ALA A 196 2.10 -10.76 -0.75
CA ALA A 196 1.78 -12.14 -1.11
C ALA A 196 2.75 -13.10 -0.41
N SER A 197 2.23 -14.06 0.36
CA SER A 197 3.03 -14.97 1.18
C SER A 197 2.62 -16.43 1.04
N VAL A 198 3.58 -17.34 1.17
CA VAL A 198 3.32 -18.78 1.28
C VAL A 198 2.73 -19.16 2.64
N GLU A 199 2.81 -18.27 3.63
CA GLU A 199 2.27 -18.47 4.97
C GLU A 199 1.11 -17.51 5.25
N PRO A 200 0.15 -17.92 6.12
CA PRO A 200 -0.90 -17.05 6.59
C PRO A 200 -0.42 -15.68 7.06
N LEU A 201 -0.91 -14.61 6.42
CA LEU A 201 -0.65 -13.24 6.87
C LEU A 201 -1.42 -12.87 8.15
N ARG A 202 -2.19 -13.78 8.75
CA ARG A 202 -3.07 -13.49 9.90
C ARG A 202 -2.33 -12.89 11.09
N ASN A 203 -1.15 -13.41 11.43
CA ASN A 203 -0.35 -12.88 12.53
C ASN A 203 0.10 -11.44 12.24
N ALA A 204 0.47 -11.17 10.99
CA ALA A 204 0.84 -9.84 10.53
C ALA A 204 -0.38 -8.89 10.49
N MET A 205 -1.57 -9.41 10.20
CA MET A 205 -2.83 -8.64 10.15
C MET A 205 -3.52 -8.51 11.51
N LYS A 206 -3.06 -9.20 12.56
CA LYS A 206 -3.73 -9.23 13.87
C LYS A 206 -3.78 -7.86 14.55
N GLY A 207 -2.72 -7.05 14.40
CA GLY A 207 -2.72 -5.67 14.90
C GLY A 207 -3.81 -4.82 14.23
N LEU A 208 -3.99 -5.01 12.92
CA LEU A 208 -5.02 -4.33 12.13
C LEU A 208 -6.43 -4.83 12.51
N GLN A 209 -6.60 -6.13 12.74
CA GLN A 209 -7.85 -6.72 13.26
C GLN A 209 -8.21 -6.17 14.65
N GLN A 210 -7.23 -6.00 15.52
CA GLN A 210 -7.46 -5.46 16.86
C GLN A 210 -7.95 -4.01 16.77
N ILE A 211 -7.35 -3.19 15.92
CA ILE A 211 -7.78 -1.81 15.66
C ILE A 211 -9.20 -1.79 15.08
N ALA A 212 -9.50 -2.63 14.07
CA ALA A 212 -10.84 -2.74 13.51
C ALA A 212 -11.88 -3.13 14.58
N SER A 213 -11.58 -4.12 15.42
CA SER A 213 -12.50 -4.58 16.46
C SER A 213 -12.74 -3.54 17.55
N GLN A 214 -11.72 -2.78 17.95
CA GLN A 214 -11.85 -1.66 18.89
C GLN A 214 -12.77 -0.55 18.34
N ARG A 215 -12.78 -0.38 17.02
CA ARG A 215 -13.66 0.56 16.30
C ARG A 215 -15.03 -0.03 15.96
N GLY A 216 -15.34 -1.24 16.42
CA GLY A 216 -16.59 -1.94 16.13
C GLY A 216 -16.76 -2.35 14.66
N MET A 217 -15.70 -2.28 13.85
CA MET A 217 -15.71 -2.61 12.43
C MET A 217 -15.59 -4.12 12.25
N ARG A 218 -16.54 -4.70 11.49
CA ARG A 218 -16.57 -6.14 11.16
C ARG A 218 -16.18 -6.42 9.71
N SER A 219 -16.43 -5.47 8.81
CA SER A 219 -16.10 -5.55 7.39
C SER A 219 -15.93 -4.15 6.80
N GLY A 220 -15.17 -4.03 5.72
CA GLY A 220 -14.88 -2.77 5.02
C GLY A 220 -13.42 -2.35 5.14
N ALA A 221 -13.07 -1.33 4.37
CA ALA A 221 -11.73 -0.78 4.38
C ALA A 221 -11.42 -0.11 5.74
N LEU A 222 -10.23 -0.37 6.30
CA LEU A 222 -9.83 0.15 7.61
C LEU A 222 -8.80 1.28 7.44
N LEU A 223 -9.19 2.51 7.74
CA LEU A 223 -8.31 3.67 7.82
C LEU A 223 -7.60 3.71 9.18
N LEU A 224 -6.26 3.82 9.20
CA LEU A 224 -5.47 3.92 10.43
C LEU A 224 -5.12 5.38 10.71
N GLU A 225 -5.55 5.91 11.85
CA GLU A 225 -5.37 7.31 12.24
C GLU A 225 -4.66 7.36 13.59
N GLY A 226 -3.32 7.33 13.55
CA GLY A 226 -2.47 7.35 14.75
C GLY A 226 -2.03 5.96 15.25
N GLU A 227 -2.72 4.87 14.91
CA GLU A 227 -2.31 3.50 15.27
C GLU A 227 -1.43 2.83 14.21
N ALA A 228 -1.17 3.52 13.10
CA ALA A 228 -0.47 2.96 11.94
C ALA A 228 0.92 2.41 12.27
N ALA A 229 1.70 3.08 13.14
CA ALA A 229 3.02 2.59 13.50
C ALA A 229 2.95 1.26 14.26
N SER A 230 2.11 1.16 15.30
CA SER A 230 1.93 -0.08 16.06
C SER A 230 1.34 -1.20 15.18
N ALA A 231 0.45 -0.84 14.25
CA ALA A 231 -0.09 -1.80 13.29
C ALA A 231 0.99 -2.34 12.34
N VAL A 232 1.86 -1.46 11.82
CA VAL A 232 2.98 -1.86 10.96
C VAL A 232 4.03 -2.64 11.75
N GLU A 233 4.34 -2.27 12.98
CA GLU A 233 5.25 -3.06 13.85
C GLU A 233 4.72 -4.47 14.09
N GLY A 234 3.41 -4.59 14.39
CA GLY A 234 2.73 -5.89 14.50
C GLY A 234 2.77 -6.68 13.20
N LEU A 235 2.56 -6.02 12.06
CA LEU A 235 2.68 -6.60 10.73
C LEU A 235 4.09 -7.14 10.50
N LEU A 236 5.10 -6.32 10.72
CA LEU A 236 6.50 -6.72 10.57
C LEU A 236 6.86 -7.86 11.53
N GLY A 237 6.40 -7.82 12.78
CA GLY A 237 6.63 -8.87 13.77
C GLY A 237 6.01 -10.20 13.36
N GLY A 238 4.76 -10.17 12.85
CA GLY A 238 4.09 -11.35 12.33
C GLY A 238 4.78 -11.95 11.10
N LEU A 239 5.33 -11.11 10.22
CA LEU A 239 6.12 -11.56 9.06
C LEU A 239 7.43 -12.25 9.49
N ASP A 240 8.15 -11.70 10.48
CA ASP A 240 9.42 -12.26 10.96
C ASP A 240 9.25 -13.64 11.63
N VAL A 241 8.22 -13.80 12.45
CA VAL A 241 7.92 -15.07 13.14
C VAL A 241 7.63 -16.19 12.15
N ASN A 242 6.91 -15.89 11.08
CA ASN A 242 6.56 -16.83 10.02
C ASN A 242 7.77 -17.16 9.12
N THR A 243 8.80 -16.31 9.09
CA THR A 243 9.96 -16.53 8.20
C THR A 243 11.07 -17.44 8.73
N ARG A 244 10.99 -17.91 9.99
CA ARG A 244 12.02 -18.78 10.59
C ARG A 244 11.57 -20.24 10.63
N GLY A 245 12.23 -21.10 9.84
CA GLY A 245 12.02 -22.55 9.83
C GLY A 245 12.30 -23.25 11.18
N SER A 246 12.10 -24.56 11.21
CA SER A 246 11.99 -25.46 12.39
C SER A 246 13.08 -25.43 13.47
N PHE A 247 14.15 -24.63 13.32
CA PHE A 247 15.22 -24.46 14.31
C PHE A 247 15.32 -22.99 14.74
N LYS A 248 15.06 -22.74 16.03
CA LYS A 248 15.18 -21.41 16.64
C LYS A 248 16.62 -21.16 17.09
N ILE A 249 17.39 -20.41 16.29
CA ILE A 249 18.62 -19.76 16.77
C ILE A 249 18.25 -18.31 17.09
N ASN A 250 18.32 -17.95 18.38
CA ASN A 250 18.04 -16.60 18.85
C ASN A 250 19.23 -15.68 18.51
N SER A 251 19.27 -15.13 17.30
CA SER A 251 20.09 -13.96 17.01
C SER A 251 19.23 -12.69 17.16
N THR A 252 19.63 -11.83 18.08
CA THR A 252 18.92 -10.62 18.52
C THR A 252 19.07 -9.43 17.58
N GLU A 253 19.74 -9.55 16.43
CA GLU A 253 20.23 -8.36 15.72
C GLU A 253 19.67 -8.11 14.31
N HIS A 254 19.02 -9.08 13.64
CA HIS A 254 18.53 -8.85 12.28
C HIS A 254 17.14 -9.45 12.02
N LYS A 255 16.23 -8.57 11.57
CA LYS A 255 14.90 -8.92 11.04
C LYS A 255 15.06 -9.20 9.55
N ALA A 256 15.12 -10.46 9.15
CA ALA A 256 15.36 -10.88 7.77
C ALA A 256 14.16 -11.68 7.26
N ILE A 257 13.55 -11.20 6.17
CA ILE A 257 12.43 -11.88 5.51
C ILE A 257 13.00 -12.71 4.37
N ALA A 258 12.75 -14.02 4.37
CA ALA A 258 13.21 -14.89 3.30
C ALA A 258 12.51 -14.53 1.98
N ASN A 259 13.30 -14.42 0.90
CA ASN A 259 12.79 -14.00 -0.41
C ASN A 259 11.83 -15.01 -1.06
N ASN A 260 11.78 -16.24 -0.55
CA ASN A 260 10.86 -17.30 -0.99
C ASN A 260 9.57 -17.40 -0.17
N GLN A 261 9.41 -16.56 0.86
CA GLN A 261 8.24 -16.58 1.73
C GLN A 261 7.33 -15.36 1.56
N LEU A 262 7.84 -14.25 1.04
CA LEU A 262 7.08 -13.01 0.85
C LEU A 262 7.45 -12.31 -0.45
N ALA A 263 6.45 -11.81 -1.17
CA ALA A 263 6.56 -10.75 -2.16
C ALA A 263 5.77 -9.54 -1.66
N ALA A 264 6.46 -8.41 -1.53
CA ALA A 264 5.87 -7.11 -1.23
C ALA A 264 6.08 -6.19 -2.43
N ILE A 265 4.99 -5.83 -3.09
CA ILE A 265 4.97 -5.08 -4.35
C ILE A 265 4.23 -3.76 -4.10
N SER A 266 4.91 -2.64 -4.34
CA SER A 266 4.30 -1.31 -4.28
C SER A 266 4.06 -0.79 -5.69
N VAL A 267 2.84 -0.34 -5.96
CA VAL A 267 2.45 0.37 -7.18
C VAL A 267 2.17 1.82 -6.82
N ALA A 268 2.90 2.76 -7.40
CA ALA A 268 2.63 4.19 -7.23
C ALA A 268 1.67 4.67 -8.32
N LEU A 269 0.74 5.56 -7.96
CA LEU A 269 -0.18 6.22 -8.87
C LEU A 269 -0.11 7.72 -8.62
N GLU A 270 -0.12 8.51 -9.69
CA GLU A 270 -0.09 9.96 -9.61
C GLU A 270 -1.51 10.51 -9.77
N VAL A 271 -2.06 11.10 -8.70
CA VAL A 271 -3.40 11.68 -8.70
C VAL A 271 -3.35 13.11 -9.22
N VAL A 272 -4.20 13.41 -10.20
CA VAL A 272 -4.35 14.73 -10.83
C VAL A 272 -5.82 15.17 -10.78
N GLU A 273 -6.06 16.46 -11.01
CA GLU A 273 -7.42 17.02 -11.12
C GLU A 273 -8.21 16.49 -12.33
#